data_AF-A0A0K0EBE7-F1
#
_entry.id   AF-A0A0K0EBE7-F1
#
_cell.length_a   1.000
_cell.length_b   1.000
_cell.length_c   1.000
_cell.angle_alpha   90.00
_cell.angle_beta   90.00
_cell.angle_gamma   90.00
#
_symmetry.space_group_name_H-M   'P 1'
#
loop_
_entity.id
_entity.type
_entity.pdbx_description
1 polymer ?
#
loop_
_entity_poly.entity_id
_entity_poly.type
_entity_poly.pdbx_seq_one_letter_code
_entity_poly.pdbx_strand_id
1 'polypeptide(L)'
;MKVNYFLLIYFLCKIYLMEMCIRAQVDDDDNNVSTTRSFLSSSTRSSTRSSATGVSKSTTRRPFCRNVKGRARLYIDPSATGPSVTNPIFGTKAGIECPLCGNTRYFSSAQSDVFDGSDTSGAINTYQCPVDQKLCLCDENFECFEEDNPTVGTTLYPYCTTPTSCFVYSILSAQSDANGVFPLGGGKGWTPANTTTPNFTFKSVRSGVFEKVSAISCNGCPVNLSDRTCLPEEPIF
;
A
#
# COMPACT_ATOMS: atom_id res chain seq x y z
N MET A 1 28.38 -17.71 32.91
CA MET A 1 27.30 -16.89 32.31
C MET A 1 26.11 -17.80 32.04
N LYS A 2 24.94 -17.55 32.65
CA LYS A 2 23.71 -18.29 32.34
C LYS A 2 23.05 -17.64 31.13
N VAL A 3 23.13 -18.29 29.97
CA VAL A 3 22.46 -17.82 28.75
C VAL A 3 20.97 -18.11 28.87
N ASN A 4 20.15 -17.09 28.69
CA ASN A 4 18.69 -17.20 28.73
C ASN A 4 18.21 -17.99 27.49
N TYR A 5 17.84 -19.26 27.71
CA TYR A 5 17.39 -20.18 26.64
C TYR A 5 16.23 -19.62 25.81
N PHE A 6 15.37 -18.77 26.38
CA PHE A 6 14.25 -18.16 25.65
C PHE A 6 14.72 -17.22 24.54
N LEU A 7 15.76 -16.41 24.79
CA LEU A 7 16.31 -15.51 23.78
C LEU A 7 16.97 -16.31 22.63
N LEU A 8 17.66 -17.40 22.97
CA LEU A 8 18.29 -18.25 21.97
C LEU A 8 17.26 -18.92 21.05
N ILE A 9 16.19 -19.48 21.62
CA ILE A 9 15.09 -20.09 20.85
C ILE A 9 14.38 -19.05 19.98
N TYR A 10 14.14 -17.84 20.49
CA TYR A 10 13.52 -16.76 19.72
C TYR A 10 14.37 -16.34 18.51
N PHE A 11 15.69 -16.18 18.69
CA PHE A 11 16.60 -15.87 17.59
C PHE A 11 16.68 -16.99 16.55
N LEU A 12 16.74 -18.25 16.99
CA LEU A 12 16.75 -19.40 16.08
C LEU A 12 15.44 -19.52 15.28
N CYS A 13 14.28 -19.29 15.91
CA CYS A 13 12.99 -19.27 15.20
C CYS A 13 12.92 -18.14 14.17
N LYS A 14 13.44 -16.94 14.48
CA LYS A 14 13.49 -15.83 13.52
C LYS A 14 14.40 -16.13 12.33
N ILE A 15 15.56 -16.72 12.56
CA ILE A 15 16.49 -17.09 11.48
C ILE A 15 15.88 -18.18 10.60
N TYR A 16 15.24 -19.20 11.20
CA TYR A 16 14.57 -20.28 10.46
C TYR A 16 13.42 -19.77 9.58
N LEU A 17 12.62 -18.83 10.09
CA LEU A 17 11.56 -18.20 9.30
C LEU A 17 12.09 -17.35 8.14
N MET A 18 13.23 -16.66 8.32
CA MET A 18 13.86 -15.90 7.23
C MET A 18 14.42 -16.82 6.14
N GLU A 19 15.07 -17.93 6.51
CA GLU A 19 15.56 -18.92 5.53
C GLU A 19 14.42 -19.59 4.74
N MET A 20 13.30 -19.91 5.40
CA MET A 20 12.11 -20.47 4.75
C MET A 20 11.51 -19.49 3.73
N CYS A 21 11.52 -18.18 4.02
CA CYS A 21 11.06 -17.16 3.07
C CYS A 21 12.01 -17.02 1.86
N ILE A 22 13.32 -17.16 2.05
CA ILE A 22 14.29 -17.10 0.94
C ILE A 22 14.16 -18.34 0.05
N ARG A 23 14.00 -19.55 0.62
CA ARG A 23 13.82 -20.78 -0.17
C ARG A 23 12.52 -20.78 -0.98
N ALA A 24 11.43 -20.27 -0.41
CA ALA A 24 10.17 -20.14 -1.13
C ALA A 24 10.23 -19.15 -2.32
N GLN A 25 11.19 -18.22 -2.36
CA GLN A 25 11.41 -17.36 -3.52
C GLN A 25 12.26 -17.99 -4.62
N VAL A 26 13.05 -19.03 -4.31
CA VAL A 26 13.92 -19.68 -5.30
C VAL A 26 13.18 -20.81 -6.04
N ASP A 27 12.21 -21.47 -5.41
CA ASP A 27 11.51 -22.60 -6.02
C ASP A 27 10.42 -22.22 -7.05
N ASP A 28 9.99 -20.95 -7.11
CA ASP A 28 8.99 -20.47 -8.10
C ASP A 28 9.60 -19.93 -9.41
N ASP A 29 10.94 -19.80 -9.50
CA ASP A 29 11.62 -19.29 -10.70
C ASP A 29 12.06 -20.42 -11.70
N ASP A 30 11.88 -21.69 -11.35
CA ASP A 30 12.35 -22.83 -12.15
C ASP A 30 11.26 -23.56 -12.99
N ASN A 31 10.01 -23.10 -12.99
CA ASN A 31 8.88 -23.87 -13.56
C ASN A 31 8.21 -23.32 -14.83
N ASN A 32 8.90 -22.54 -15.65
CA ASN A 32 8.40 -22.16 -16.98
C ASN A 32 9.29 -22.65 -18.13
N VAL A 33 9.60 -23.95 -18.14
CA VAL A 33 10.16 -24.67 -19.29
C VAL A 33 9.03 -25.20 -20.16
N SER A 34 8.64 -24.42 -21.17
CA SER A 34 7.75 -24.88 -22.24
C SER A 34 8.41 -26.02 -23.03
N THR A 35 7.88 -27.22 -22.82
CA THR A 35 8.35 -28.48 -23.40
C THR A 35 8.07 -28.57 -24.90
N THR A 36 9.12 -28.81 -25.67
CA THR A 36 9.09 -29.17 -27.09
C THR A 36 8.48 -30.57 -27.28
N ARG A 37 7.41 -30.70 -28.06
CA ARG A 37 6.96 -31.99 -28.64
C ARG A 37 7.19 -31.97 -30.15
N SER A 38 8.29 -32.56 -30.60
CA SER A 38 8.52 -32.92 -32.00
C SER A 38 7.84 -34.27 -32.29
N PHE A 39 6.76 -34.24 -33.07
CA PHE A 39 6.24 -35.43 -33.75
C PHE A 39 6.90 -35.54 -35.12
N LEU A 40 7.76 -36.55 -35.30
CA LEU A 40 8.22 -37.00 -36.62
C LEU A 40 7.11 -37.86 -37.24
N SER A 41 6.60 -37.46 -38.40
CA SER A 41 5.84 -38.33 -39.29
C SER A 41 6.13 -37.87 -40.72
N SER A 42 6.88 -38.70 -41.45
CA SER A 42 7.27 -38.49 -42.83
C SER A 42 6.08 -38.72 -43.76
N SER A 43 5.69 -37.71 -44.53
CA SER A 43 5.11 -37.95 -45.86
C SER A 43 5.25 -36.70 -46.73
N THR A 44 5.89 -36.91 -47.87
CA THR A 44 6.12 -36.02 -49.01
C THR A 44 4.83 -35.44 -49.59
N ARG A 45 4.71 -34.10 -49.66
CA ARG A 45 4.45 -33.36 -50.91
C ARG A 45 4.42 -31.84 -50.72
N SER A 46 5.07 -31.19 -51.68
CA SER A 46 5.20 -29.77 -52.02
C SER A 46 4.00 -28.87 -51.68
N SER A 47 4.26 -27.70 -51.07
CA SER A 47 3.80 -26.41 -51.61
C SER A 47 4.40 -25.23 -50.83
N THR A 48 4.76 -24.19 -51.57
CA THR A 48 5.38 -22.93 -51.21
C THR A 48 4.51 -22.10 -50.26
N ARG A 49 5.02 -21.67 -49.10
CA ARG A 49 4.35 -20.62 -48.30
C ARG A 49 5.32 -19.80 -47.44
N SER A 50 5.24 -18.48 -47.65
CA SER A 50 5.99 -17.41 -46.99
C SER A 50 5.92 -17.49 -45.46
N SER A 51 7.08 -17.46 -44.80
CA SER A 51 7.18 -17.29 -43.35
C SER A 51 7.12 -15.81 -43.00
N ALA A 52 6.05 -15.42 -42.30
CA ALA A 52 5.98 -14.14 -41.60
C ALA A 52 6.80 -14.25 -40.31
N THR A 53 7.84 -13.44 -40.18
CA THR A 53 8.63 -13.28 -38.96
C THR A 53 7.77 -12.58 -37.91
N GLY A 54 7.16 -13.37 -37.01
CA GLY A 54 6.49 -12.84 -35.83
C GLY A 54 7.53 -12.33 -34.83
N VAL A 55 7.64 -11.02 -34.68
CA VAL A 55 8.41 -10.40 -33.59
C VAL A 55 7.59 -10.52 -32.31
N SER A 56 7.86 -11.55 -31.51
CA SER A 56 7.36 -11.62 -30.14
C SER A 56 8.06 -10.55 -29.30
N LYS A 57 7.37 -9.43 -29.05
CA LYS A 57 7.79 -8.46 -28.02
C LYS A 57 7.63 -9.13 -26.65
N SER A 58 8.74 -9.59 -26.09
CA SER A 58 8.84 -9.88 -24.67
C SER A 58 8.74 -8.55 -23.89
N THR A 59 7.57 -8.27 -23.33
CA THR A 59 7.42 -7.24 -22.29
C THR A 59 7.84 -7.86 -20.96
N THR A 60 9.12 -7.69 -20.60
CA THR A 60 9.57 -7.96 -19.23
C THR A 60 8.88 -6.97 -18.30
N ARG A 61 7.88 -7.46 -17.56
CA ARG A 61 7.18 -6.70 -16.52
C ARG A 61 8.22 -6.23 -15.51
N ARG A 62 8.44 -4.91 -15.41
CA ARG A 62 9.38 -4.36 -14.43
C ARG A 62 8.89 -4.67 -13.00
N PRO A 63 9.82 -4.86 -12.06
CA PRO A 63 9.48 -5.25 -10.71
C PRO A 63 8.71 -4.12 -10.01
N PHE A 64 7.47 -4.40 -9.59
CA PHE A 64 6.63 -3.48 -8.80
C PHE A 64 6.55 -3.96 -7.35
N CYS A 65 6.25 -3.04 -6.43
CA CYS A 65 6.02 -3.35 -5.02
C CYS A 65 4.73 -4.13 -4.82
N ARG A 66 4.77 -5.46 -4.97
CA ARG A 66 3.60 -6.32 -4.81
C ARG A 66 2.98 -6.21 -3.41
N ASN A 67 1.73 -6.62 -3.27
CA ASN A 67 1.11 -6.77 -1.96
C ASN A 67 1.86 -7.82 -1.14
N VAL A 68 2.09 -7.53 0.14
CA VAL A 68 2.76 -8.44 1.07
C VAL A 68 1.75 -8.90 2.12
N LYS A 69 1.70 -10.22 2.37
CA LYS A 69 0.77 -10.80 3.34
C LYS A 69 0.89 -10.12 4.71
N GLY A 70 -0.24 -9.69 5.27
CA GLY A 70 -0.35 -9.05 6.58
C GLY A 70 0.18 -7.62 6.64
N ARG A 71 0.41 -6.98 5.48
CA ARG A 71 0.97 -5.64 5.40
C ARG A 71 0.22 -4.74 4.43
N ALA A 72 -0.18 -3.57 4.92
CA ALA A 72 -0.69 -2.50 4.08
C ALA A 72 0.48 -1.76 3.42
N ARG A 73 0.33 -1.36 2.16
CA ARG A 73 1.33 -0.61 1.41
C ARG A 73 0.87 0.84 1.26
N LEU A 74 1.78 1.78 1.44
CA LEU A 74 1.52 3.21 1.29
C LEU A 74 2.74 3.90 0.70
N TYR A 75 2.51 4.76 -0.29
CA TYR A 75 3.50 5.73 -0.76
C TYR A 75 3.43 6.98 0.11
N ILE A 76 4.56 7.42 0.65
CA ILE A 76 4.64 8.63 1.47
C ILE A 76 5.55 9.61 0.76
N ASP A 77 4.98 10.60 0.08
CA ASP A 77 5.78 11.64 -0.59
C ASP A 77 6.77 12.27 0.40
N PRO A 78 8.00 12.62 0.00
CA PRO A 78 8.96 13.27 0.90
C PRO A 78 8.40 14.52 1.58
N SER A 79 7.50 15.26 0.91
CA SER A 79 6.79 16.40 1.51
C SER A 79 5.99 16.04 2.76
N ALA A 80 5.49 14.80 2.86
CA ALA A 80 4.73 14.30 4.00
C ALA A 80 5.60 13.74 5.14
N THR A 81 6.93 13.88 5.08
CA THR A 81 7.87 13.33 6.10
C THR A 81 8.50 14.38 7.00
N GLY A 82 8.21 15.66 6.77
CA GLY A 82 8.78 16.77 7.52
C GLY A 82 8.33 16.82 8.99
N PRO A 83 9.15 17.37 9.90
CA PRO A 83 8.82 17.45 11.33
C PRO A 83 7.61 18.33 11.65
N SER A 84 7.25 19.26 10.76
CA SER A 84 6.04 20.09 10.87
C SER A 84 4.79 19.42 10.30
N VAL A 85 4.92 18.26 9.66
CA VAL A 85 3.82 17.54 9.03
C VAL A 85 3.31 16.41 9.91
N THR A 86 4.23 15.63 10.47
CA THR A 86 3.89 14.42 11.23
C THR A 86 3.67 14.75 12.69
N ASN A 87 2.61 14.17 13.28
CA ASN A 87 2.29 14.31 14.68
C ASN A 87 2.11 12.93 15.33
N PRO A 88 2.99 12.54 16.28
CA PRO A 88 2.99 11.21 16.86
C PRO A 88 1.87 10.96 17.89
N ILE A 89 0.97 11.92 18.15
CA ILE A 89 -0.07 11.85 19.19
C ILE A 89 -0.85 10.53 19.14
N PHE A 90 -1.25 10.09 17.94
CA PHE A 90 -2.05 8.87 17.77
C PHE A 90 -1.23 7.65 17.39
N GLY A 91 0.09 7.78 17.27
CA GLY A 91 1.00 6.67 17.03
C GLY A 91 2.11 6.94 16.04
N THR A 92 3.11 6.06 16.07
CA THR A 92 4.24 6.06 15.13
C THR A 92 4.61 4.63 14.75
N LYS A 93 4.06 4.15 13.64
CA LYS A 93 4.38 2.80 13.14
C LYS A 93 5.48 2.89 12.10
N ALA A 94 6.60 2.22 12.37
CA ALA A 94 7.65 2.07 11.37
C ALA A 94 7.21 1.13 10.24
N GLY A 95 7.39 1.58 9.00
CA GLY A 95 7.20 0.76 7.80
C GLY A 95 8.51 0.13 7.34
N ILE A 96 8.42 -0.96 6.56
CA ILE A 96 9.55 -1.53 5.83
C ILE A 96 9.54 -0.97 4.41
N GLU A 97 10.64 -0.40 3.97
CA GLU A 97 10.76 0.17 2.63
C GLU A 97 10.62 -0.91 1.56
N CYS A 98 9.92 -0.59 0.49
CA CYS A 98 9.93 -1.42 -0.69
C CYS A 98 11.22 -1.12 -1.50
N PRO A 99 12.04 -2.14 -1.81
CA PRO A 99 13.31 -1.92 -2.51
C PRO A 99 13.14 -1.48 -3.97
N LEU A 100 11.93 -1.60 -4.53
CA LEU A 100 11.65 -1.35 -5.95
C LEU A 100 11.08 0.05 -6.20
N CYS A 101 10.53 0.69 -5.17
CA CYS A 101 9.86 1.98 -5.29
C CYS A 101 10.27 2.89 -4.16
N GLY A 102 10.96 3.98 -4.53
CA GLY A 102 11.27 5.05 -3.60
C GLY A 102 10.02 5.51 -2.87
N ASN A 103 10.16 5.72 -1.56
CA ASN A 103 9.12 6.25 -0.67
C ASN A 103 7.89 5.34 -0.44
N THR A 104 7.81 4.17 -1.06
CA THR A 104 6.79 3.17 -0.77
C THR A 104 7.21 2.33 0.44
N ARG A 105 6.29 2.17 1.40
CA ARG A 105 6.53 1.41 2.64
C ARG A 105 5.41 0.41 2.92
N TYR A 106 5.77 -0.67 3.61
CA TYR A 106 4.87 -1.70 4.09
C TYR A 106 4.71 -1.62 5.61
N PHE A 107 3.48 -1.46 6.07
CA PHE A 107 3.12 -1.37 7.49
C PHE A 107 2.40 -2.64 7.90
N SER A 108 2.78 -3.24 9.04
CA SER A 108 2.03 -4.37 9.58
C SER A 108 0.60 -3.93 9.90
N SER A 109 -0.36 -4.87 9.80
CA SER A 109 -1.73 -4.62 10.26
C SER A 109 -1.75 -4.15 11.72
N ALA A 110 -2.67 -3.27 12.06
CA ALA A 110 -3.13 -3.11 13.42
C ALA A 110 -3.90 -4.36 13.87
N GLN A 111 -3.98 -4.55 15.19
CA GLN A 111 -4.62 -5.73 15.79
C GLN A 111 -6.14 -5.58 15.84
N SER A 112 -6.62 -4.34 16.05
CA SER A 112 -8.03 -3.97 16.11
C SER A 112 -8.51 -3.40 14.77
N ASP A 113 -9.76 -3.63 14.40
CA ASP A 113 -10.43 -2.92 13.30
C ASP A 113 -11.03 -1.58 13.73
N VAL A 114 -11.08 -1.31 15.04
CA VAL A 114 -11.48 -0.02 15.59
C VAL A 114 -10.23 0.74 16.03
N PHE A 115 -10.03 1.94 15.46
CA PHE A 115 -9.06 2.90 15.97
C PHE A 115 -9.74 3.75 17.04
N ASP A 116 -9.31 3.69 18.29
CA ASP A 116 -9.92 4.46 19.39
C ASP A 116 -8.99 5.56 19.94
N GLY A 117 -7.86 5.81 19.26
CA GLY A 117 -6.82 6.75 19.70
C GLY A 117 -6.01 6.30 20.91
N SER A 118 -6.42 5.24 21.62
CA SER A 118 -5.70 4.68 22.77
C SER A 118 -4.61 3.70 22.32
N ASP A 119 -4.84 2.97 21.22
CA ASP A 119 -3.83 2.15 20.57
C ASP A 119 -2.89 2.99 19.70
N THR A 120 -1.97 3.70 20.37
CA THR A 120 -0.88 4.45 19.72
C THR A 120 0.13 3.56 18.99
N SER A 121 0.03 2.22 19.11
CA SER A 121 0.86 1.29 18.34
C SER A 121 0.23 0.90 16.99
N GLY A 122 -1.07 1.19 16.82
CA GLY A 122 -1.85 0.83 15.65
C GLY A 122 -1.61 1.74 14.46
N ALA A 123 -1.63 3.06 14.66
CA ALA A 123 -1.55 4.06 13.59
C ALA A 123 -0.13 4.29 13.06
N ILE A 124 -0.03 4.57 11.76
CA ILE A 124 1.23 4.93 11.07
C ILE A 124 1.75 6.26 11.60
N ASN A 125 0.93 7.30 11.48
CA ASN A 125 1.17 8.63 12.01
C ASN A 125 -0.11 9.46 11.82
N THR A 126 -0.12 10.64 12.43
CA THR A 126 -1.04 11.71 12.05
C THR A 126 -0.29 12.70 11.17
N TYR A 127 -0.94 13.17 10.12
CA TYR A 127 -0.39 14.08 9.13
C TYR A 127 -1.27 15.32 9.07
N GLN A 128 -0.65 16.48 9.20
CA GLN A 128 -1.29 17.76 8.99
C GLN A 128 -0.30 18.66 8.26
N CYS A 129 -0.64 19.10 7.07
CA CYS A 129 0.28 19.89 6.26
C CYS A 129 0.40 21.32 6.81
N PRO A 130 1.56 21.98 6.64
CA PRO A 130 1.72 23.40 6.88
C PRO A 130 0.66 24.22 6.12
N VAL A 131 0.32 25.40 6.64
CA VAL A 131 -0.79 26.24 6.11
C VAL A 131 -0.55 26.70 4.66
N ASP A 132 0.70 26.79 4.22
CA ASP A 132 1.13 27.13 2.86
C ASP A 132 1.22 25.91 1.92
N GLN A 133 0.91 24.73 2.43
CA GLN A 133 0.94 23.44 1.79
C GLN A 133 -0.45 22.81 1.81
N LYS A 134 -0.67 21.79 0.98
CA LYS A 134 -1.97 21.12 0.89
C LYS A 134 -1.83 19.63 1.05
N LEU A 135 -2.64 19.04 1.94
CA LEU A 135 -2.80 17.60 2.00
C LEU A 135 -3.41 17.08 0.71
N CYS A 136 -2.75 16.07 0.14
CA CYS A 136 -3.26 15.27 -0.95
C CYS A 136 -3.25 13.80 -0.53
N LEU A 137 -4.39 13.12 -0.68
CA LEU A 137 -4.56 11.69 -0.45
C LEU A 137 -5.01 11.04 -1.74
N CYS A 138 -4.38 9.92 -2.13
CA CYS A 138 -4.86 9.13 -3.25
C CYS A 138 -5.45 7.81 -2.77
N ASP A 139 -6.56 7.41 -3.38
CA ASP A 139 -7.30 6.21 -3.02
C ASP A 139 -6.62 4.91 -3.53
N GLU A 140 -7.24 3.75 -3.33
CA GLU A 140 -6.69 2.48 -3.84
C GLU A 140 -6.60 2.39 -5.38
N ASN A 141 -7.32 3.25 -6.11
CA ASN A 141 -7.34 3.36 -7.57
C ASN A 141 -6.46 4.52 -8.09
N PHE A 142 -5.73 5.23 -7.21
CA PHE A 142 -4.89 6.38 -7.53
C PHE A 142 -5.64 7.63 -7.99
N GLU A 143 -6.92 7.71 -7.68
CA GLU A 143 -7.64 8.98 -7.73
C GLU A 143 -7.22 9.81 -6.52
N CYS A 144 -6.80 11.05 -6.76
CA CYS A 144 -6.26 11.91 -5.71
C CYS A 144 -7.24 13.02 -5.33
N PHE A 145 -7.30 13.29 -4.03
CA PHE A 145 -8.20 14.19 -3.35
C PHE A 145 -7.38 15.19 -2.56
N GLU A 146 -7.70 16.48 -2.72
CA GLU A 146 -6.99 17.58 -2.07
C GLU A 146 -7.86 18.18 -0.97
N GLU A 147 -7.25 18.60 0.13
CA GLU A 147 -7.97 19.28 1.19
C GLU A 147 -8.60 20.60 0.74
N ASP A 148 -9.81 20.86 1.24
CA ASP A 148 -10.53 22.12 1.02
C ASP A 148 -10.22 23.18 2.11
N ASN A 149 -9.56 22.76 3.20
CA ASN A 149 -9.26 23.62 4.34
C ASN A 149 -7.92 23.21 5.01
N PRO A 150 -7.02 24.15 5.36
CA PRO A 150 -5.72 23.85 6.01
C PRO A 150 -5.80 23.21 7.41
N THR A 151 -7.00 23.09 7.97
CA THR A 151 -7.24 22.42 9.25
C THR A 151 -7.48 20.93 9.09
N VAL A 152 -7.61 20.45 7.86
CA VAL A 152 -7.76 19.03 7.56
C VAL A 152 -6.44 18.34 7.85
N GLY A 153 -6.54 17.24 8.57
CA GLY A 153 -5.45 16.30 8.83
C GLY A 153 -5.96 14.89 8.71
N THR A 154 -5.05 13.92 8.69
CA THR A 154 -5.41 12.51 8.65
C THR A 154 -4.56 11.69 9.59
N THR A 155 -5.18 10.74 10.28
CA THR A 155 -4.45 9.64 10.92
C THR A 155 -4.53 8.41 10.03
N LEU A 156 -3.38 7.90 9.63
CA LEU A 156 -3.29 6.74 8.73
C LEU A 156 -3.22 5.45 9.54
N TYR A 157 -4.17 4.54 9.31
CA TYR A 157 -4.36 3.33 10.09
C TYR A 157 -4.29 2.07 9.20
N PRO A 158 -3.24 1.25 9.30
CA PRO A 158 -3.06 0.06 8.47
C PRO A 158 -3.87 -1.10 9.04
N TYR A 159 -4.78 -1.68 8.26
CA TYR A 159 -5.59 -2.80 8.72
C TYR A 159 -5.81 -3.84 7.62
N CYS A 160 -5.76 -5.11 8.01
CA CYS A 160 -6.01 -6.26 7.15
C CYS A 160 -7.37 -6.88 7.48
N THR A 161 -8.27 -6.88 6.49
CA THR A 161 -9.55 -7.64 6.61
C THR A 161 -9.31 -9.15 6.46
N THR A 162 -8.34 -9.51 5.62
CA THR A 162 -7.79 -10.85 5.46
C THR A 162 -6.27 -10.76 5.36
N PRO A 163 -5.51 -11.86 5.50
CA PRO A 163 -4.06 -11.81 5.37
C PRO A 163 -3.54 -11.24 4.03
N THR A 164 -4.36 -11.23 2.98
CA THR A 164 -3.99 -10.70 1.65
C THR A 164 -4.70 -9.41 1.27
N SER A 165 -5.65 -8.95 2.10
CA SER A 165 -6.45 -7.75 1.88
C SER A 165 -6.15 -6.73 2.97
N CYS A 166 -5.08 -5.97 2.75
CA CYS A 166 -4.49 -5.04 3.71
C CYS A 166 -4.38 -3.64 3.11
N PHE A 167 -5.03 -2.68 3.74
CA PHE A 167 -5.08 -1.30 3.28
C PHE A 167 -4.69 -0.34 4.40
N VAL A 168 -4.25 0.85 4.02
CA VAL A 168 -4.17 1.98 4.94
C VAL A 168 -5.48 2.72 4.86
N TYR A 169 -6.10 2.98 6.00
CA TYR A 169 -7.33 3.75 6.09
C TYR A 169 -7.02 5.17 6.58
N SER A 170 -7.67 6.16 5.99
CA SER A 170 -7.61 7.56 6.44
C SER A 170 -8.70 7.83 7.46
N ILE A 171 -8.29 8.33 8.62
CA ILE A 171 -9.18 8.86 9.65
C ILE A 171 -8.98 10.38 9.62
N LEU A 172 -9.86 11.06 8.89
CA LEU A 172 -9.80 12.51 8.74
C LEU A 172 -10.14 13.21 10.07
N SER A 173 -9.47 14.32 10.30
CA SER A 173 -9.76 15.26 11.36
C SER A 173 -9.82 16.65 10.76
N ALA A 174 -10.87 17.42 11.07
CA ALA A 174 -11.00 18.79 10.62
C ALA A 174 -11.79 19.62 11.65
N GLN A 175 -11.77 20.94 11.54
CA GLN A 175 -12.55 21.82 12.42
C GLN A 175 -14.08 21.70 12.24
N SER A 176 -14.53 21.16 11.11
CA SER A 176 -15.94 20.99 10.75
C SER A 176 -16.12 19.67 10.01
N ASP A 177 -17.27 19.03 10.22
CA ASP A 177 -17.67 17.82 9.51
C ASP A 177 -17.89 18.03 8.00
N ALA A 178 -17.97 19.29 7.55
CA ALA A 178 -18.07 19.63 6.13
C ALA A 178 -16.70 19.71 5.42
N ASN A 179 -15.62 19.95 6.17
CA ASN A 179 -14.27 20.06 5.62
C ASN A 179 -13.68 18.66 5.41
N GLY A 180 -12.81 18.51 4.42
CA GLY A 180 -12.30 17.21 4.04
C GLY A 180 -11.35 17.25 2.86
N VAL A 181 -11.24 16.14 2.15
CA VAL A 181 -10.48 16.06 0.88
C VAL A 181 -11.43 15.77 -0.28
N PHE A 182 -11.26 16.48 -1.39
CA PHE A 182 -12.17 16.44 -2.53
C PHE A 182 -11.40 16.26 -3.84
N PRO A 183 -12.01 15.61 -4.85
CA PRO A 183 -11.37 15.48 -6.16
C PRO A 183 -11.26 16.84 -6.85
N LEU A 184 -10.28 16.97 -7.75
CA LEU A 184 -10.11 18.18 -8.54
C LEU A 184 -11.37 18.47 -9.38
N GLY A 185 -11.91 19.69 -9.28
CA GLY A 185 -13.17 20.06 -9.92
C GLY A 185 -14.42 19.84 -9.06
N GLY A 186 -14.25 19.34 -7.83
CA GLY A 186 -15.34 19.09 -6.90
C GLY A 186 -16.03 17.74 -7.14
N GLY A 187 -16.95 17.39 -6.25
CA GLY A 187 -17.63 16.11 -6.26
C GLY A 187 -17.74 15.53 -4.86
N LYS A 188 -18.00 14.22 -4.78
CA LYS A 188 -18.02 13.52 -3.50
C LYS A 188 -16.60 13.40 -2.97
N GLY A 189 -16.29 14.13 -1.92
CA GLY A 189 -15.05 14.00 -1.16
C GLY A 189 -15.20 13.10 0.07
N TRP A 190 -14.14 13.07 0.85
CA TRP A 190 -14.05 12.36 2.12
C TRP A 190 -14.10 13.38 3.23
N THR A 191 -14.94 13.17 4.23
CA THR A 191 -15.11 14.09 5.36
C THR A 191 -15.12 13.28 6.66
N PRO A 192 -14.84 13.88 7.83
CA PRO A 192 -14.95 13.18 9.11
C PRO A 192 -16.41 12.90 9.53
N ALA A 193 -17.39 13.41 8.77
CA ALA A 193 -18.81 13.21 9.05
C ALA A 193 -19.17 11.72 9.18
N ASN A 194 -19.96 11.39 10.21
CA ASN A 194 -20.45 10.03 10.46
C ASN A 194 -19.35 8.97 10.72
N THR A 195 -18.12 9.36 11.01
CA THR A 195 -17.03 8.42 11.35
C THR A 195 -17.12 7.86 12.77
N THR A 196 -17.91 8.50 13.63
CA THR A 196 -18.13 8.08 15.02
C THR A 196 -19.50 7.42 15.22
N THR A 197 -19.60 6.61 16.27
CA THR A 197 -20.85 6.06 16.80
C THR A 197 -21.58 7.12 17.64
N PRO A 198 -22.86 6.92 17.99
CA PRO A 198 -23.57 7.79 18.92
C PRO A 198 -22.90 7.95 20.31
N ASN A 199 -21.99 7.03 20.68
CA ASN A 199 -21.21 7.10 21.92
C ASN A 199 -19.85 7.80 21.72
N PHE A 200 -19.64 8.51 20.60
CA PHE A 200 -18.40 9.22 20.25
C PHE A 200 -17.16 8.35 20.12
N THR A 201 -17.33 7.03 19.90
CA THR A 201 -16.22 6.15 19.51
C THR A 201 -16.09 6.13 18.00
N PHE A 202 -14.89 6.03 17.44
CA PHE A 202 -14.77 5.77 16.01
C PHE A 202 -15.44 4.44 15.62
N LYS A 203 -16.00 4.39 14.42
CA LYS A 203 -16.50 3.16 13.81
C LYS A 203 -15.33 2.24 13.45
N SER A 204 -15.64 0.98 13.20
CA SER A 204 -14.67 0.05 12.61
C SER A 204 -14.27 0.51 11.20
N VAL A 205 -12.99 0.34 10.82
CA VAL A 205 -12.53 0.55 9.44
C VAL A 205 -13.21 -0.37 8.43
N ARG A 206 -13.83 -1.46 8.90
CA ARG A 206 -14.64 -2.37 8.08
C ARG A 206 -16.03 -1.80 7.73
N SER A 207 -16.46 -0.72 8.38
CA SER A 207 -17.77 -0.12 8.14
C SER A 207 -17.91 0.55 6.76
N GLY A 208 -16.79 0.77 6.07
CA GLY A 208 -16.77 1.44 4.77
C GLY A 208 -16.90 2.96 4.81
N VAL A 209 -16.88 3.57 6.02
CA VAL A 209 -16.89 5.04 6.17
C VAL A 209 -15.50 5.67 6.08
N PHE A 210 -14.45 4.87 6.29
CA PHE A 210 -13.07 5.30 6.18
C PHE A 210 -12.49 4.88 4.85
N GLU A 211 -11.77 5.80 4.24
CA GLU A 211 -11.30 5.65 2.87
C GLU A 211 -9.93 5.01 2.84
N LYS A 212 -9.71 4.14 1.86
CA LYS A 212 -8.43 3.46 1.69
C LYS A 212 -7.46 4.38 0.97
N VAL A 213 -6.28 4.59 1.53
CA VAL A 213 -5.24 5.45 1.00
C VAL A 213 -4.08 4.61 0.47
N SER A 214 -3.65 4.95 -0.75
CA SER A 214 -2.47 4.38 -1.39
C SER A 214 -1.28 5.35 -1.40
N ALA A 215 -1.52 6.66 -1.34
CA ALA A 215 -0.50 7.69 -1.33
C ALA A 215 -0.89 8.93 -0.50
N ILE A 216 0.10 9.58 0.09
CA ILE A 216 -0.05 10.85 0.82
C ILE A 216 1.05 11.86 0.40
N SER A 217 0.69 13.14 0.31
CA SER A 217 1.58 14.28 0.02
C SER A 217 1.13 15.53 0.75
N CYS A 218 2.06 16.45 1.04
CA CYS A 218 1.77 17.81 1.50
C CYS A 218 2.03 18.90 0.45
N ASN A 219 2.38 18.54 -0.79
CA ASN A 219 2.56 19.50 -1.88
C ASN A 219 1.32 19.63 -2.79
N GLY A 220 0.13 19.30 -2.27
CA GLY A 220 -1.10 19.23 -3.06
C GLY A 220 -1.13 18.05 -4.05
N CYS A 221 -2.17 18.01 -4.87
CA CYS A 221 -2.34 17.01 -5.91
C CYS A 221 -1.88 17.53 -7.29
N PRO A 222 -1.39 16.68 -8.21
CA PRO A 222 -1.22 15.23 -8.07
C PRO A 222 0.03 14.86 -7.27
N VAL A 223 0.01 13.69 -6.64
CA VAL A 223 1.21 13.12 -6.03
C VAL A 223 2.21 12.80 -7.15
N ASN A 224 3.40 13.42 -7.09
CA ASN A 224 4.45 13.19 -8.07
C ASN A 224 5.14 11.85 -7.79
N LEU A 225 4.53 10.78 -8.29
CA LEU A 225 5.08 9.45 -8.20
C LEU A 225 6.32 9.39 -9.09
N SER A 226 7.49 9.26 -8.46
CA SER A 226 8.77 9.12 -9.17
C SER A 226 8.76 7.98 -10.18
N ASP A 227 7.89 6.99 -9.98
CA ASP A 227 7.64 5.93 -10.94
C ASP A 227 6.16 5.47 -10.84
N ARG A 228 5.36 5.71 -11.89
CA ARG A 228 3.97 5.22 -11.95
C ARG A 228 3.87 3.70 -11.90
N THR A 229 4.95 2.96 -12.16
CA THR A 229 4.98 1.50 -12.02
C THR A 229 4.99 1.04 -10.56
N CYS A 230 5.13 1.98 -9.61
CA CYS A 230 5.01 1.71 -8.18
C CYS A 230 3.57 1.56 -7.68
N LEU A 231 2.62 1.89 -8.55
CA LEU A 231 1.21 1.68 -8.29
C LEU A 231 0.89 0.19 -8.49
N PRO A 232 -0.04 -0.39 -7.70
CA PRO A 232 -0.60 -1.68 -8.02
C PRO A 232 -1.24 -1.54 -9.40
N GLU A 233 -1.11 -2.58 -10.21
CA GLU A 233 -1.83 -2.62 -11.47
C GLU A 233 -3.32 -2.61 -11.16
N GLU A 234 -4.08 -1.82 -11.92
CA GLU A 234 -5.54 -1.93 -11.93
C GLU A 234 -5.91 -3.42 -12.06
N PRO A 235 -6.90 -3.93 -11.30
CA PRO A 235 -7.39 -5.27 -11.52
C PRO A 235 -7.89 -5.38 -12.96
N ILE A 236 -7.20 -6.17 -13.77
CA ILE A 236 -7.69 -6.57 -15.10
C ILE A 236 -8.86 -7.51 -14.83
N PHE A 237 -10.08 -7.01 -15.04
CA PHE A 237 -11.30 -7.83 -15.09
C PHE A 237 -11.44 -8.49 -16.47
#